data_AF-A0A2U8W3C2-F1
#
_entry.id   AF-A0A2U8W3C2-F1
#
_cell.length_a   1.000
_cell.length_b   1.000
_cell.length_c   1.000
_cell.angle_alpha   90.00
_cell.angle_beta   90.00
_cell.angle_gamma   90.00
#
_symmetry.space_group_name_H-M   'P 1'
#
loop_
_entity.id
_entity.type
_entity.pdbx_description
1 polymer ?
#
loop_
_entity_poly.entity_id
_entity_poly.type
_entity_poly.pdbx_seq_one_letter_code
_entity_poly.pdbx_strand_id
1 'polypeptide(L)' 'MAAVASYSSTLLGGPVPVRNYSSTIAVTPKGAGALVTWRATFEADAVSDAEAVAFIAGVYERGLAGIAKEAGR' A
#
# COMPACT_ATOMS: atom_id res chain seq x y z
N MET A 1 -1.19 5.61 -19.48
CA MET A 1 -1.81 6.74 -18.75
C MET A 1 -0.95 7.06 -17.54
N ALA A 2 -0.66 8.33 -17.28
CA ALA A 2 0.10 8.76 -16.11
C ALA A 2 -0.79 8.79 -14.85
N ALA A 3 -0.21 8.57 -13.67
CA ALA A 3 -0.91 8.77 -12.40
C ALA A 3 -1.24 10.25 -12.21
N VAL A 4 -2.42 10.55 -11.68
CA VAL A 4 -2.84 11.94 -11.37
C VAL A 4 -2.24 12.39 -10.04
N ALA A 5 -1.98 11.44 -9.14
CA ALA A 5 -1.27 11.65 -7.89
C ALA A 5 -0.50 10.37 -7.51
N SER A 6 0.71 10.55 -6.96
CA SER A 6 1.56 9.49 -6.45
C SER A 6 2.24 9.96 -5.16
N TYR A 7 2.21 9.14 -4.12
CA TYR A 7 2.92 9.42 -2.87
C TYR A 7 3.76 8.20 -2.49
N SER A 8 4.99 8.46 -2.03
CA SER A 8 5.91 7.42 -1.58
C SER A 8 6.30 7.62 -0.13
N SER A 9 6.32 6.51 0.61
CA SER A 9 6.65 6.50 2.04
C SER A 9 7.69 5.45 2.34
N THR A 10 8.63 5.78 3.22
CA THR A 10 9.56 4.84 3.84
C THR A 10 9.20 4.63 5.30
N LEU A 11 9.23 3.37 5.75
CA LEU A 11 9.07 3.05 7.16
C LEU A 11 10.45 3.10 7.82
N LEU A 12 10.65 4.06 8.73
CA LEU A 12 11.93 4.25 9.44
C LEU A 12 12.12 3.27 10.60
N GLY A 13 11.04 2.63 11.07
CA GLY A 13 11.05 1.63 12.14
C GLY A 13 9.68 1.51 12.83
N GLY A 14 9.50 0.48 13.65
CA GLY A 14 8.26 0.20 14.39
C GLY A 14 8.05 -1.29 14.62
N PRO A 15 7.02 -1.71 15.37
CA PRO A 15 6.70 -3.12 15.61
C PRO A 15 6.04 -3.75 14.37
N VAL A 16 6.74 -3.76 13.25
CA VAL A 16 6.29 -4.36 11.99
C VAL A 16 7.29 -5.43 11.56
N PRO A 17 6.85 -6.57 10.99
CA PRO A 17 7.71 -7.69 10.65
C PRO A 17 8.45 -7.50 9.31
N VAL A 18 8.80 -6.25 8.99
CA VAL A 18 9.47 -5.88 7.73
C VAL A 18 10.49 -4.78 7.95
N ARG A 19 11.55 -4.78 7.13
CA ARG A 19 12.54 -3.71 7.05
C ARG A 19 12.77 -3.25 5.61
N ASN A 20 13.57 -2.20 5.44
CA ASN A 20 13.89 -1.60 4.12
C ASN A 20 12.65 -1.33 3.27
N TYR A 21 11.56 -0.91 3.93
CA TYR A 21 10.26 -0.76 3.32
C TYR A 21 10.16 0.56 2.55
N SER A 22 9.77 0.44 1.28
CA SER A 22 9.42 1.55 0.40
C SER A 22 8.07 1.26 -0.24
N SER A 23 7.12 2.18 -0.09
CA SER A 23 5.79 2.05 -0.68
C SER A 23 5.44 3.21 -1.58
N THR A 24 4.58 2.96 -2.56
CA THR A 24 3.98 3.97 -3.43
C THR A 24 2.50 3.68 -3.56
N ILE A 25 1.67 4.69 -3.25
CA ILE A 25 0.26 4.72 -3.62
C ILE A 25 0.07 5.64 -4.83
N ALA A 26 -0.63 5.17 -5.84
CA ALA A 26 -0.88 5.91 -7.07
C ALA A 26 -2.36 5.85 -7.44
N VAL A 27 -2.90 6.99 -7.85
CA VAL A 27 -4.28 7.14 -8.32
C VAL A 27 -4.26 7.43 -9.82
N THR A 28 -5.02 6.65 -10.58
CA THR A 28 -5.15 6.79 -12.04
C THR A 28 -6.63 6.92 -12.40
N PRO A 29 -7.00 7.73 -13.41
CA PRO A 29 -8.38 7.80 -13.87
C PRO A 29 -8.81 6.45 -14.47
N LYS A 30 -10.04 6.01 -14.19
CA LYS A 30 -10.62 4.80 -14.77
C LYS A 30 -12.13 4.97 -14.96
N GLY A 31 -12.54 5.28 -16.20
CA GLY A 31 -13.94 5.57 -16.52
C GLY A 31 -14.46 6.76 -15.71
N ALA A 32 -15.64 6.62 -15.10
CA ALA A 32 -16.23 7.64 -14.22
C ALA A 32 -15.61 7.69 -12.81
N GLY A 33 -14.61 6.85 -12.53
CA GLY A 33 -13.96 6.78 -11.22
C GLY A 33 -12.44 6.76 -11.34
N ALA A 34 -11.79 6.18 -10.33
CA ALA A 34 -10.36 6.04 -10.26
C ALA A 34 -9.94 4.61 -9.93
N LEU A 35 -8.76 4.21 -10.40
CA LEU A 35 -8.04 3.05 -9.92
C LEU A 35 -6.95 3.52 -8.97
N VAL A 36 -7.04 3.07 -7.71
CA VAL A 36 -6.01 3.26 -6.70
C VAL A 36 -5.15 2.00 -6.64
N THR A 37 -3.84 2.16 -6.77
CA THR A 37 -2.87 1.08 -6.64
C THR A 37 -1.92 1.39 -5.50
N TRP A 38 -1.62 0.40 -4.66
CA TRP A 38 -0.65 0.53 -3.59
C TRP A 38 0.35 -0.62 -3.70
N ARG A 39 1.63 -0.28 -3.80
CA ARG A 39 2.73 -1.25 -3.94
C ARG A 39 3.79 -0.94 -2.91
N ALA A 40 4.48 -1.98 -2.44
CA ALA A 40 5.72 -1.83 -1.70
C ALA A 40 6.75 -2.85 -2.10
N THR A 41 8.00 -2.48 -1.83
CA THR A 41 9.15 -3.36 -1.74
C THR A 41 9.61 -3.35 -0.28
N PHE A 42 9.90 -4.53 0.26
CA PHE A 42 10.34 -4.71 1.63
C PHE A 42 11.08 -6.04 1.78
N GLU A 43 11.80 -6.18 2.88
CA GLU A 43 12.40 -7.44 3.31
C GLU A 43 11.68 -7.96 4.55
N ALA A 44 11.45 -9.27 4.63
CA ALA A 44 10.92 -9.88 5.83
C ALA A 44 11.90 -9.73 7.01
N ASP A 45 11.36 -9.44 8.19
CA ASP A 45 12.13 -9.29 9.42
C ASP A 45 11.61 -10.21 10.51
N ALA A 46 12.47 -11.13 10.98
CA ALA A 46 12.18 -12.16 11.98
C ALA A 46 10.99 -13.10 11.69
N VAL A 47 10.42 -13.06 10.47
CA VAL A 47 9.33 -13.92 9.99
C VAL A 47 9.63 -14.44 8.60
N SER A 48 8.81 -15.35 8.08
CA SER A 48 8.90 -15.79 6.68
C SER A 48 8.41 -14.70 5.70
N ASP A 49 8.88 -14.77 4.45
CA ASP A 49 8.40 -13.89 3.37
C ASP A 49 6.88 -13.95 3.20
N ALA A 50 6.29 -15.14 3.35
CA ALA A 50 4.84 -15.33 3.26
C ALA A 50 4.09 -14.59 4.38
N GLU A 51 4.59 -14.64 5.62
CA GLU A 51 4.01 -13.92 6.75
C GLU A 51 4.16 -12.40 6.59
N ALA A 52 5.32 -11.92 6.12
CA ALA A 52 5.56 -10.51 5.83
C ALA A 52 4.61 -9.99 4.72
N VAL A 53 4.46 -10.76 3.64
CA VAL A 53 3.51 -10.45 2.55
C VAL A 53 2.08 -10.41 3.06
N ALA A 54 1.65 -11.40 3.84
CA ALA A 54 0.30 -11.45 4.41
C ALA A 54 0.01 -10.25 5.33
N PHE A 55 1.00 -9.86 6.16
CA PHE A 55 0.89 -8.69 7.02
C PHE A 55 0.70 -7.40 6.21
N ILE A 56 1.55 -7.15 5.21
CA ILE A 56 1.48 -5.94 4.38
C ILE A 56 0.20 -5.92 3.52
N ALA A 57 -0.18 -7.06 2.95
CA ALA A 57 -1.43 -7.18 2.19
C ALA A 57 -2.64 -6.81 3.05
N GLY A 58 -2.73 -7.32 4.28
CA GLY A 58 -3.82 -6.99 5.19
C GLY A 58 -3.88 -5.50 5.57
N VAL A 59 -2.74 -4.82 5.69
CA VAL A 59 -2.69 -3.36 5.91
C VAL A 59 -3.24 -2.63 4.68
N TYR A 60 -2.81 -3.02 3.48
CA TYR A 60 -3.25 -2.40 2.24
C TYR A 60 -4.73 -2.62 1.95
N GLU A 61 -5.25 -3.82 2.18
CA GLU A 61 -6.68 -4.13 2.03
C GLU A 61 -7.54 -3.23 2.91
N ARG A 62 -7.20 -3.12 4.20
CA ARG A 62 -7.92 -2.23 5.13
C ARG A 62 -7.84 -0.76 4.70
N GLY A 63 -6.65 -0.31 4.30
CA GLY A 63 -6.45 1.06 3.82
C GLY A 63 -7.25 1.37 2.56
N LEU A 64 -7.21 0.50 1.56
CA LEU A 64 -7.96 0.66 0.30
C LEU A 64 -9.47 0.59 0.52
N ALA A 65 -9.96 -0.29 1.42
CA ALA A 65 -11.36 -0.34 1.80
C ALA A 65 -11.82 0.98 2.47
N GLY A 66 -10.99 1.55 3.34
CA GLY A 66 -11.23 2.87 3.94
C GLY A 66 -11.30 3.97 2.88
N ILE A 67 -10.33 4.02 1.96
CA ILE A 67 -10.33 4.99 0.85
C ILE A 67 -11.60 4.86 0.00
N ALA A 68 -11.98 3.64 -0.38
CA ALA A 68 -13.18 3.41 -1.18
C ALA A 68 -14.45 3.89 -0.47
N LYS A 69 -14.56 3.66 0.84
CA LYS A 69 -15.67 4.15 1.67
C LYS A 69 -15.73 5.68 1.69
N GLU A 70 -14.58 6.35 1.87
CA GLU A 70 -14.53 7.81 1.96
C GLU A 70 -14.73 8.49 0.59
N ALA A 71 -14.15 7.94 -0.47
CA ALA A 71 -14.26 8.47 -1.83
C ALA A 71 -15.62 8.22 -2.48
N GLY A 72 -16.41 7.28 -1.94
CA GLY A 72 -17.78 7.01 -2.38
C GLY A 72 -18.86 7.87 -1.69
N ARG A 73 -18.46 8.82 -0.83
CA ARG A 73 -19.37 9.83 -0.26
C ARG A 73 -19.63 10.96 -1.26
#